data_AF-A0A9W9PCE7-F1
#
_entry.id   AF-A0A9W9PCE7-F1
#
_cell.length_a   1.000
_cell.length_b   1.000
_cell.length_c   1.000
_cell.angle_alpha   90.00
_cell.angle_beta   90.00
_cell.angle_gamma   90.00
#
_symmetry.space_group_name_H-M   'P 1'
#
loop_
_entity.id
_entity.type
_entity.pdbx_description
1 polymer ?
#
loop_
_entity_poly.entity_id
_entity_poly.type
_entity_poly.pdbx_seq_one_letter_code
_entity_poly.pdbx_strand_id
1 'polypeptide(L)'
;MTSSLPDDAKSIISMQELDPSPVDDSTSDLDDLENGQFIPKPDEPQKRTCGFPSLSPSLLGLHSHRWDTLCMLSPLCRYQVSNDTQHTPPTAFFILHLANTSLIPLLTQSIPASEPYLLLTRPIYQAPGLEHLILTLPVLTHVISGITLRNIRASRRARLYGAETRAQRTLLRFWPRVSVQAKTGYAVVPLVGLHVLVNRLTPVLVEGGSSGVGLGYVAHGIARSPVFWNLFYVAFVAASVWHFVGGWATWMGWKVTTVRRERGAGSKGSLEGYLGYSENQDRARRTRKMWWVVNGVAVLGAGVWLAGALGIVGRGGDSGGGWEAQGWNEMYSQVPVIGGWL
;
A
#
# COMPACT_ATOMS: atom_id res chain seq x y z
N MET A 1 -76.55 8.74 20.61
CA MET A 1 -75.37 8.63 21.50
C MET A 1 -74.34 7.77 20.78
N THR A 2 -73.40 8.37 20.04
CA THR A 2 -71.95 8.54 20.38
C THR A 2 -71.21 7.19 20.42
N SER A 3 -70.05 6.91 19.81
CA SER A 3 -69.04 7.63 19.01
C SER A 3 -67.90 6.63 18.71
N SER A 4 -67.15 6.86 17.61
CA SER A 4 -65.69 6.58 17.38
C SER A 4 -65.09 5.15 17.42
N LEU A 5 -64.78 4.60 16.23
CA LEU A 5 -63.47 4.20 15.61
C LEU A 5 -62.23 3.71 16.44
N PRO A 6 -61.24 3.02 15.80
CA PRO A 6 -60.57 1.77 16.19
C PRO A 6 -59.08 1.93 16.60
N ASP A 7 -58.36 0.83 16.92
CA ASP A 7 -56.95 0.60 16.47
C ASP A 7 -56.29 -0.71 17.00
N ASP A 8 -55.66 -1.40 16.05
CA ASP A 8 -54.29 -1.98 16.04
C ASP A 8 -53.66 -2.86 17.14
N ALA A 9 -52.75 -3.69 16.61
CA ALA A 9 -51.51 -4.23 17.21
C ALA A 9 -51.45 -5.74 17.50
N LYS A 10 -51.07 -6.46 16.45
CA LYS A 10 -50.10 -7.56 16.40
C LYS A 10 -49.50 -7.99 17.75
N SER A 11 -49.87 -9.20 18.14
CA SER A 11 -49.24 -10.04 19.16
C SER A 11 -47.72 -9.94 19.13
N ILE A 12 -47.21 -9.27 20.15
CA ILE A 12 -45.81 -9.10 20.52
C ILE A 12 -45.35 -10.42 21.11
N ILE A 13 -44.29 -10.95 20.51
CA ILE A 13 -43.52 -12.12 20.94
C ILE A 13 -43.31 -12.11 22.45
N SER A 14 -43.78 -13.17 23.09
CA SER A 14 -43.58 -13.54 24.49
C SER A 14 -42.09 -13.46 24.88
N MET A 15 -41.68 -12.36 25.50
CA MET A 15 -40.44 -12.29 26.27
C MET A 15 -40.69 -13.02 27.59
N GLN A 16 -40.19 -14.24 27.70
CA GLN A 16 -40.17 -14.96 28.97
C GLN A 16 -38.90 -14.56 29.73
N GLU A 17 -39.11 -13.83 30.82
CA GLU A 17 -38.07 -13.42 31.76
C GLU A 17 -37.52 -14.69 32.44
N LEU A 18 -36.23 -14.97 32.24
CA LEU A 18 -35.53 -16.07 32.89
C LEU A 18 -34.87 -15.52 34.15
N ASP A 19 -35.23 -16.07 35.31
CA ASP A 19 -34.57 -15.75 36.57
C ASP A 19 -33.08 -16.10 36.49
N PRO A 20 -32.18 -15.24 37.01
CA PRO A 20 -30.76 -15.55 37.04
C PRO A 20 -30.51 -16.78 37.90
N SER A 21 -29.74 -17.73 37.35
CA SER A 21 -29.25 -18.90 38.09
C SER A 21 -28.50 -18.44 39.35
N PRO A 22 -28.74 -19.05 40.52
CA PRO A 22 -27.96 -18.76 41.71
C PRO A 22 -26.49 -19.04 41.42
N VAL A 23 -25.65 -18.05 41.69
CA VAL A 23 -24.20 -18.25 41.78
C VAL A 23 -23.95 -18.66 43.22
N ASP A 24 -23.41 -19.86 43.43
CA ASP A 24 -22.90 -20.24 44.74
C ASP A 24 -21.72 -19.30 45.04
N ASP A 25 -21.93 -18.35 45.97
CA ASP A 25 -20.87 -17.52 46.52
C ASP A 25 -19.98 -18.38 47.41
N SER A 26 -19.20 -19.30 46.81
CA SER A 26 -18.09 -19.95 47.49
C SER A 26 -17.01 -18.89 47.69
N THR A 27 -17.05 -18.25 48.85
CA THR A 27 -16.12 -17.22 49.34
C THR A 27 -14.65 -17.67 49.41
N SER A 28 -14.32 -18.91 49.01
CA SER A 28 -12.96 -19.43 48.91
C SER A 28 -12.19 -18.87 47.72
N ASP A 29 -12.86 -18.58 46.60
CA ASP A 29 -12.17 -18.27 45.34
C ASP A 29 -11.73 -16.80 45.24
N LEU A 30 -12.29 -15.94 46.08
CA LEU A 30 -11.92 -14.52 46.19
C LEU A 30 -10.69 -14.30 47.08
N ASP A 31 -10.55 -15.05 48.17
CA ASP A 31 -9.39 -14.98 49.07
C ASP A 31 -8.09 -15.47 48.39
N ASP A 32 -8.21 -16.39 47.44
CA ASP A 32 -7.08 -16.93 46.66
C ASP A 32 -6.60 -15.96 45.56
N LEU A 33 -7.46 -15.02 45.13
CA LEU A 33 -7.12 -14.00 44.13
C LEU A 33 -6.37 -12.80 44.75
N GLU A 34 -6.65 -12.49 46.03
CA GLU A 34 -5.98 -11.40 46.76
C GLU A 34 -4.54 -11.78 47.18
N ASN A 35 -4.27 -13.07 47.41
CA ASN A 35 -2.96 -13.57 47.86
C ASN A 35 -2.04 -14.10 46.73
N GLY A 36 -2.48 -14.04 45.46
CA GLY A 36 -1.61 -14.30 44.30
C GLY A 36 -1.09 -15.73 44.14
N GLN A 37 -1.76 -16.74 44.72
CA GLN A 37 -1.33 -18.15 44.68
C GLN A 37 -2.26 -19.07 43.85
N PHE A 38 -2.81 -18.58 42.75
CA PHE A 38 -3.56 -19.46 41.84
C PHE A 38 -2.61 -20.33 40.99
N ILE A 39 -2.47 -21.61 41.38
CA ILE A 39 -1.80 -22.66 40.59
C ILE A 39 -2.87 -23.66 40.14
N PRO A 40 -3.22 -23.75 38.84
CA PRO A 40 -4.19 -24.74 38.39
C PRO A 40 -3.61 -26.15 38.52
N LYS A 41 -4.33 -27.05 39.23
CA LYS A 41 -3.99 -28.47 39.31
C LYS A 41 -4.23 -29.15 37.95
N PRO A 42 -3.33 -30.01 37.47
CA PRO A 42 -3.60 -30.85 36.30
C PRO A 42 -4.49 -32.04 36.70
N ASP A 43 -5.58 -32.25 35.96
CA ASP A 43 -6.45 -33.42 36.13
C ASP A 43 -5.75 -34.72 35.74
N GLU A 44 -5.83 -35.73 36.60
CA GLU A 44 -5.32 -37.09 36.35
C GLU A 44 -6.16 -37.84 35.28
N PRO A 45 -5.54 -38.66 34.42
CA PRO A 45 -6.24 -39.35 33.34
C PRO A 45 -6.91 -40.64 33.81
N GLN A 46 -8.25 -40.68 33.84
CA GLN A 46 -8.99 -41.93 33.97
C GLN A 46 -8.94 -42.76 32.68
N LYS A 47 -8.21 -43.88 32.73
CA LYS A 47 -8.22 -44.97 31.74
C LYS A 47 -9.50 -45.80 31.83
N ARG A 48 -10.29 -45.90 30.74
CA ARG A 48 -11.08 -47.11 30.38
C ARG A 48 -11.11 -47.36 28.86
N THR A 49 -10.26 -48.30 28.45
CA THR A 49 -10.30 -49.31 27.37
C THR A 49 -11.26 -49.23 26.16
N CYS A 50 -10.62 -49.06 24.98
CA CYS A 50 -10.59 -49.89 23.75
C CYS A 50 -11.84 -50.13 22.86
N GLY A 51 -11.73 -49.69 21.59
CA GLY A 51 -12.43 -50.29 20.43
C GLY A 51 -12.52 -49.46 19.12
N PHE A 52 -11.39 -49.22 18.42
CA PHE A 52 -11.16 -48.90 16.98
C PHE A 52 -12.03 -47.87 16.18
N PRO A 53 -11.45 -47.21 15.13
CA PRO A 53 -11.67 -45.78 14.88
C PRO A 53 -12.82 -45.48 13.91
N SER A 54 -13.82 -44.74 14.38
CA SER A 54 -14.72 -43.98 13.51
C SER A 54 -14.30 -42.50 13.56
N LEU A 55 -13.71 -42.02 12.46
CA LEU A 55 -13.43 -40.60 12.27
C LEU A 55 -14.76 -39.91 11.95
N SER A 56 -15.33 -39.22 12.94
CA SER A 56 -16.42 -38.27 12.73
C SER A 56 -16.25 -37.04 13.61
N PRO A 57 -16.80 -35.89 13.16
CA PRO A 57 -16.15 -34.59 13.27
C PRO A 57 -16.81 -33.76 14.37
N SER A 58 -16.12 -33.61 15.49
CA SER A 58 -16.55 -32.73 16.58
C SER A 58 -15.34 -31.99 17.16
N LEU A 59 -14.71 -31.19 16.30
CA LEU A 59 -13.69 -30.21 16.69
C LEU A 59 -13.92 -28.87 15.96
N LEU A 60 -15.17 -28.40 15.94
CA LEU A 60 -15.52 -27.06 15.43
C LEU A 60 -15.41 -26.01 16.54
N GLY A 61 -14.18 -25.78 16.99
CA GLY A 61 -13.76 -24.47 17.48
C GLY A 61 -13.54 -23.55 16.29
N LEU A 62 -14.60 -22.94 15.79
CA LEU A 62 -14.58 -21.91 14.74
C LEU A 62 -13.92 -20.63 15.28
N HIS A 63 -12.59 -20.63 15.39
CA HIS A 63 -11.82 -19.39 15.52
C HIS A 63 -11.22 -19.03 14.16
N SER A 64 -11.44 -17.78 13.77
CA SER A 64 -11.24 -17.18 12.44
C SER A 64 -9.79 -17.12 11.93
N HIS A 65 -8.89 -17.99 12.40
CA HIS A 65 -7.46 -17.96 12.11
C HIS A 65 -7.00 -18.83 10.92
N ARG A 66 -7.86 -19.69 10.36
CA ARG A 66 -7.46 -20.62 9.27
C ARG A 66 -7.25 -19.97 7.91
N TRP A 67 -7.86 -18.82 7.62
CA TRP A 67 -7.72 -18.18 6.29
C TRP A 67 -6.41 -17.42 6.13
N ASP A 68 -5.83 -16.96 7.24
CA ASP A 68 -4.54 -16.26 7.20
C ASP A 68 -3.40 -17.27 7.04
N THR A 69 -3.52 -18.47 7.61
CA THR A 69 -2.58 -19.59 7.42
C THR A 69 -2.77 -20.32 6.09
N LEU A 70 -3.99 -20.48 5.57
CA LEU A 70 -4.22 -21.05 4.23
C LEU A 70 -3.72 -20.14 3.10
N CYS A 71 -3.74 -18.81 3.30
CA CYS A 71 -3.07 -17.89 2.40
C CYS A 71 -1.55 -18.13 2.43
N MET A 72 -0.95 -18.30 3.63
CA MET A 72 0.49 -18.59 3.79
C MET A 72 0.94 -19.94 3.20
N LEU A 73 0.03 -20.92 3.04
CA LEU A 73 0.35 -22.27 2.53
C LEU A 73 0.13 -22.45 1.02
N SER A 74 -0.44 -21.46 0.33
CA SER A 74 -0.53 -21.51 -1.13
C SER A 74 0.88 -21.34 -1.74
N PRO A 75 1.23 -22.00 -2.85
CA PRO A 75 2.48 -21.75 -3.58
C PRO A 75 2.71 -20.26 -3.93
N LEU A 76 1.63 -19.47 -3.96
CA LEU A 76 1.65 -18.01 -4.10
C LEU A 76 2.20 -17.24 -2.88
N CYS A 77 2.22 -17.83 -1.67
CA CYS A 77 2.80 -17.26 -0.46
C CYS A 77 4.02 -18.02 0.08
N ARG A 78 4.45 -19.14 -0.53
CA ARG A 78 5.73 -19.83 -0.22
C ARG A 78 6.92 -19.07 -0.78
N TYR A 79 6.98 -17.87 -0.31
CA TYR A 79 7.79 -16.79 -0.78
C TYR A 79 8.05 -15.97 0.53
N GLN A 80 8.32 -16.66 1.64
CA GLN A 80 8.93 -16.06 2.83
C GLN A 80 10.46 -15.92 2.65
N VAL A 81 11.01 -16.50 1.59
CA VAL A 81 12.24 -16.05 0.89
C VAL A 81 11.91 -14.94 -0.15
N SER A 82 10.71 -14.33 -0.11
CA SER A 82 10.24 -13.38 -1.14
C SER A 82 9.74 -12.05 -0.67
N ASN A 83 9.41 -11.89 0.61
CA ASN A 83 9.07 -10.56 1.05
C ASN A 83 10.30 -9.64 0.85
N ASP A 84 11.53 -10.14 1.02
CA ASP A 84 12.75 -9.43 0.60
C ASP A 84 12.93 -9.44 -0.93
N THR A 85 12.76 -10.58 -1.60
CA THR A 85 13.01 -10.71 -3.05
C THR A 85 11.99 -9.99 -3.93
N GLN A 86 10.81 -9.63 -3.42
CA GLN A 86 9.78 -8.89 -4.16
C GLN A 86 9.91 -7.37 -4.01
N HIS A 87 10.48 -6.89 -2.90
CA HIS A 87 10.76 -5.46 -2.69
C HIS A 87 12.09 -5.01 -3.27
N THR A 88 13.09 -5.90 -3.26
CA THR A 88 14.45 -5.59 -3.71
C THR A 88 14.53 -5.19 -5.19
N PRO A 89 13.87 -5.88 -6.14
CA PRO A 89 14.08 -5.57 -7.55
C PRO A 89 13.43 -4.25 -8.01
N PRO A 90 12.16 -3.93 -7.68
CA PRO A 90 11.60 -2.62 -7.99
C PRO A 90 12.34 -1.47 -7.30
N THR A 91 12.88 -1.71 -6.09
CA THR A 91 13.71 -0.73 -5.37
C THR A 91 15.06 -0.51 -6.08
N ALA A 92 15.74 -1.59 -6.46
CA ALA A 92 16.99 -1.51 -7.20
C ALA A 92 16.81 -0.78 -8.53
N PHE A 93 15.74 -1.11 -9.27
CA PHE A 93 15.37 -0.38 -10.48
C PHE A 93 15.11 1.11 -10.21
N PHE A 94 14.36 1.44 -9.16
CA PHE A 94 14.08 2.83 -8.78
C PHE A 94 15.36 3.63 -8.49
N ILE A 95 16.32 3.03 -7.79
CA ILE A 95 17.62 3.65 -7.49
C ILE A 95 18.47 3.82 -8.76
N LEU A 96 18.57 2.78 -9.59
CA LEU A 96 19.29 2.85 -10.87
C LEU A 96 18.66 3.89 -11.79
N HIS A 97 17.33 3.95 -11.83
CA HIS A 97 16.60 4.93 -12.62
C HIS A 97 16.83 6.35 -12.12
N LEU A 98 16.83 6.58 -10.80
CA LEU A 98 17.22 7.87 -10.20
C LEU A 98 18.67 8.25 -10.54
N ALA A 99 19.58 7.28 -10.51
CA ALA A 99 20.98 7.53 -10.84
C ALA A 99 21.14 7.98 -12.30
N ASN A 100 20.55 7.25 -13.24
CA ASN A 100 20.72 7.51 -14.68
C ASN A 100 19.92 8.71 -15.19
N THR A 101 18.71 8.94 -14.66
CA THR A 101 17.82 10.02 -15.16
C THR A 101 18.01 11.33 -14.41
N SER A 102 18.70 11.32 -13.27
CA SER A 102 18.91 12.53 -12.49
C SER A 102 20.33 12.71 -12.00
N LEU A 103 20.90 11.76 -11.24
CA LEU A 103 22.19 12.00 -10.58
C LEU A 103 23.32 12.18 -11.57
N ILE A 104 23.41 11.32 -12.59
CA ILE A 104 24.42 11.39 -13.63
C ILE A 104 24.25 12.67 -14.47
N PRO A 105 23.07 13.00 -15.03
CA PRO A 105 22.85 14.28 -15.70
C PRO A 105 23.17 15.50 -14.83
N LEU A 106 22.88 15.44 -13.53
CA LEU A 106 23.20 16.51 -12.59
C LEU A 106 24.71 16.69 -12.40
N LEU A 107 25.48 15.59 -12.39
CA LEU A 107 26.94 15.61 -12.28
C LEU A 107 27.63 16.00 -13.58
N THR A 108 27.17 15.47 -14.72
CA THR A 108 27.78 15.76 -16.04
C THR A 108 27.33 17.08 -16.62
N GLN A 109 26.22 17.65 -16.10
CA GLN A 109 25.57 18.88 -16.58
C GLN A 109 25.30 18.90 -18.10
N SER A 110 25.26 17.73 -18.73
CA SER A 110 25.15 17.60 -20.18
C SER A 110 24.47 16.29 -20.57
N ILE A 111 23.53 16.37 -21.51
CA ILE A 111 22.79 15.22 -22.04
C ILE A 111 23.73 14.26 -22.78
N PRO A 112 24.54 14.71 -23.77
CA PRO A 112 25.35 13.79 -24.57
C PRO A 112 26.39 13.02 -23.74
N ALA A 113 26.93 13.64 -22.69
CA ALA A 113 27.87 12.96 -21.79
C ALA A 113 27.18 11.95 -20.85
N SER A 114 25.89 12.13 -20.57
CA SER A 114 25.11 11.24 -19.70
C SER A 114 24.50 10.04 -20.42
N GLU A 115 24.24 10.13 -21.73
CA GLU A 115 23.64 9.04 -22.51
C GLU A 115 24.43 7.72 -22.49
N PRO A 116 25.77 7.70 -22.60
CA PRO A 116 26.54 6.46 -22.52
C PRO A 116 26.31 5.68 -21.22
N TYR A 117 26.11 6.38 -20.10
CA TYR A 117 25.83 5.73 -18.81
C TYR A 117 24.43 5.12 -18.76
N LEU A 118 23.44 5.76 -19.39
CA LEU A 118 22.11 5.17 -19.57
C LEU A 118 22.21 3.89 -20.41
N LEU A 119 23.00 3.91 -21.48
CA LEU A 119 23.22 2.75 -22.34
C LEU A 119 23.95 1.61 -21.61
N LEU A 120 24.90 1.93 -20.72
CA LEU A 120 25.63 0.92 -19.94
C LEU A 120 24.72 0.09 -19.02
N THR A 121 23.71 0.74 -18.45
CA THR A 121 22.79 0.08 -17.53
C THR A 121 21.62 -0.61 -18.25
N ARG A 122 21.39 -0.28 -19.52
CA ARG A 122 20.33 -0.84 -20.37
C ARG A 122 20.29 -2.39 -20.38
N PRO A 123 21.40 -3.11 -20.51
CA PRO A 123 21.38 -4.59 -20.50
C PRO A 123 20.94 -5.18 -19.15
N ILE A 124 21.14 -4.45 -18.05
CA ILE A 124 20.87 -4.94 -16.68
C ILE A 124 19.36 -5.08 -16.45
N TYR A 125 18.54 -4.21 -17.06
CA TYR A 125 17.09 -4.21 -16.85
C TYR A 125 16.25 -4.33 -18.12
N GLN A 126 16.81 -4.20 -19.33
CA GLN A 126 16.08 -4.35 -20.61
C GLN A 126 16.39 -5.65 -21.37
N ALA A 127 17.06 -6.62 -20.73
CA ALA A 127 17.27 -7.93 -21.37
C ALA A 127 15.91 -8.60 -21.68
N PRO A 128 15.71 -9.17 -22.89
CA PRO A 128 14.45 -9.80 -23.29
C PRO A 128 13.97 -10.82 -22.26
N GLY A 129 12.74 -10.66 -21.77
CA GLY A 129 12.12 -11.52 -20.75
C GLY A 129 12.52 -11.22 -19.30
N LEU A 130 13.76 -10.81 -19.04
CA LEU A 130 14.27 -10.51 -17.70
C LEU A 130 13.62 -9.24 -17.12
N GLU A 131 13.38 -8.22 -17.95
CA GLU A 131 12.65 -7.01 -17.57
C GLU A 131 11.28 -7.33 -16.96
N HIS A 132 10.52 -8.21 -17.62
CA HIS A 132 9.18 -8.56 -17.18
C HIS A 132 9.19 -9.40 -15.90
N LEU A 133 10.16 -10.30 -15.77
CA LEU A 133 10.29 -11.15 -14.59
C LEU A 133 10.71 -10.36 -13.34
N ILE A 134 11.65 -9.42 -13.51
CA ILE A 134 12.27 -8.70 -12.39
C ILE A 134 11.50 -7.42 -12.05
N LEU A 135 10.91 -6.74 -13.03
CA LEU A 135 10.24 -5.45 -12.80
C LEU A 135 8.72 -5.56 -12.96
N THR A 136 8.23 -6.00 -14.12
CA THR A 136 6.79 -5.93 -14.43
C THR A 136 5.96 -6.84 -13.51
N LEU A 137 6.36 -8.10 -13.35
CA LEU A 137 5.63 -9.06 -12.52
C LEU A 137 5.62 -8.65 -11.03
N PRO A 138 6.75 -8.26 -10.41
CA PRO A 138 6.74 -7.78 -9.02
C PRO A 138 5.89 -6.52 -8.81
N VAL A 139 5.97 -5.54 -9.72
CA VAL A 139 5.16 -4.31 -9.63
C VAL A 139 3.67 -4.63 -9.77
N LEU A 140 3.29 -5.45 -10.75
CA LEU A 140 1.89 -5.85 -10.95
C LEU A 140 1.37 -6.62 -9.74
N THR A 141 2.17 -7.55 -9.22
CA THR A 141 1.81 -8.34 -8.03
C THR A 141 1.67 -7.46 -6.80
N HIS A 142 2.55 -6.47 -6.61
CA HIS A 142 2.45 -5.49 -5.53
C HIS A 142 1.14 -4.70 -5.60
N VAL A 143 0.76 -4.22 -6.78
CA VAL A 143 -0.49 -3.47 -6.98
C VAL A 143 -1.71 -4.36 -6.74
N ILE A 144 -1.78 -5.54 -7.37
CA ILE A 144 -2.91 -6.47 -7.27
C ILE A 144 -3.08 -6.97 -5.83
N SER A 145 -2.00 -7.39 -5.17
CA SER A 145 -2.04 -7.85 -3.78
C SER A 145 -2.49 -6.72 -2.84
N GLY A 146 -1.99 -5.50 -3.04
CA GLY A 146 -2.37 -4.33 -2.26
C GLY A 146 -3.86 -3.96 -2.40
N ILE A 147 -4.44 -4.08 -3.60
CA ILE A 147 -5.88 -3.84 -3.83
C ILE A 147 -6.70 -4.96 -3.20
N THR A 148 -6.32 -6.21 -3.46
CA THR A 148 -7.03 -7.41 -3.00
C THR A 148 -7.08 -7.48 -1.47
N LEU A 149 -5.94 -7.32 -0.79
CA LEU A 149 -5.86 -7.35 0.67
C LEU A 149 -6.69 -6.24 1.32
N ARG A 150 -6.73 -5.04 0.73
CA ARG A 150 -7.56 -3.94 1.23
C ARG A 150 -9.05 -4.26 1.11
N ASN A 151 -9.47 -4.83 -0.03
CA ASN A 151 -10.85 -5.26 -0.25
C ASN A 151 -11.26 -6.39 0.71
N ILE A 152 -10.39 -7.38 0.93
CA ILE A 152 -10.63 -8.48 1.89
C ILE A 152 -10.73 -7.92 3.32
N ARG A 153 -9.80 -7.06 3.76
CA ARG A 153 -9.84 -6.44 5.09
C ARG A 153 -11.04 -5.52 5.28
N ALA A 154 -11.50 -4.84 4.22
CA ALA A 154 -12.72 -4.04 4.28
C ALA A 154 -13.96 -4.94 4.43
N SER A 155 -14.03 -6.03 3.66
CA SER A 155 -15.10 -7.03 3.73
C SER A 155 -15.18 -7.69 5.10
N ARG A 156 -14.04 -8.11 5.68
CA ARG A 156 -13.97 -8.69 7.03
C ARG A 156 -14.43 -7.69 8.10
N ARG A 157 -14.00 -6.43 8.02
CA ARG A 157 -14.46 -5.37 8.94
C ARG A 157 -15.97 -5.15 8.86
N ALA A 158 -16.54 -5.09 7.65
CA ALA A 158 -17.99 -4.94 7.49
C ALA A 158 -18.78 -6.11 8.12
N ARG A 159 -18.26 -7.35 8.01
CA ARG A 159 -18.85 -8.52 8.68
C ARG A 159 -18.79 -8.43 10.21
N LEU A 160 -17.69 -7.93 10.77
CA LEU A 160 -17.53 -7.76 12.23
C LEU A 160 -18.52 -6.74 12.82
N TYR A 161 -18.91 -5.72 12.05
CA TYR A 161 -19.90 -4.71 12.47
C TYR A 161 -21.35 -5.09 12.13
N GLY A 162 -21.65 -6.37 11.88
CA GLY A 162 -23.02 -6.85 11.69
C GLY A 162 -23.66 -6.55 10.33
N ALA A 163 -22.89 -6.11 9.32
CA ALA A 163 -23.42 -6.01 7.96
C ALA A 163 -23.44 -7.39 7.28
N GLU A 164 -24.54 -8.10 7.47
CA GLU A 164 -24.75 -9.43 6.91
C GLU A 164 -25.22 -9.37 5.45
N THR A 165 -26.07 -8.40 5.10
CA THR A 165 -26.57 -8.26 3.72
C THR A 165 -25.55 -7.59 2.80
N ARG A 166 -25.60 -7.88 1.48
CA ARG A 166 -24.74 -7.19 0.49
C ARG A 166 -25.03 -5.69 0.43
N ALA A 167 -26.30 -5.28 0.60
CA ALA A 167 -26.70 -3.88 0.60
C ALA A 167 -26.11 -3.11 1.79
N GLN A 168 -26.20 -3.66 3.01
CA GLN A 168 -25.58 -3.08 4.20
C GLN A 168 -24.05 -3.03 4.10
N ARG A 169 -23.42 -4.05 3.51
CA ARG A 169 -21.97 -4.05 3.28
C ARG A 169 -21.54 -2.96 2.29
N THR A 170 -22.34 -2.67 1.27
CA THR A 170 -22.10 -1.58 0.32
C THR A 170 -22.35 -0.21 0.96
N LEU A 171 -23.31 -0.09 1.89
CA LEU A 171 -23.53 1.14 2.67
C LEU A 171 -22.39 1.41 3.67
N LEU A 172 -21.85 0.37 4.32
CA LEU A 172 -20.65 0.45 5.14
C LEU A 172 -19.35 0.53 4.33
N ARG A 173 -19.41 0.36 3.00
CA ARG A 173 -18.30 0.53 2.05
C ARG A 173 -17.96 2.01 1.84
N PHE A 174 -18.16 2.85 2.85
CA PHE A 174 -17.38 4.08 2.92
C PHE A 174 -15.93 3.63 3.08
N TRP A 175 -15.17 3.67 1.98
CA TRP A 175 -13.81 3.16 1.84
C TRP A 175 -13.05 3.36 3.16
N PRO A 176 -12.45 2.31 3.76
CA PRO A 176 -11.70 2.48 5.00
C PRO A 176 -10.72 3.63 4.79
N ARG A 177 -10.65 4.57 5.75
CA ARG A 177 -9.81 5.77 5.64
C ARG A 177 -8.45 5.38 5.06
N VAL A 178 -8.25 5.72 3.79
CA VAL A 178 -7.08 5.30 3.04
C VAL A 178 -5.89 6.03 3.64
N SER A 179 -4.87 5.27 4.05
CA SER A 179 -3.62 5.85 4.51
C SER A 179 -3.05 6.74 3.41
N VAL A 180 -2.30 7.78 3.79
CA VAL A 180 -1.61 8.64 2.81
C VAL A 180 -0.74 7.80 1.86
N GLN A 181 -0.11 6.75 2.37
CA GLN A 181 0.65 5.77 1.59
C GLN A 181 -0.17 5.06 0.51
N ALA A 182 -1.43 4.72 0.80
CA ALA A 182 -2.31 4.11 -0.18
C ALA A 182 -2.76 5.13 -1.23
N LYS A 183 -3.05 6.38 -0.81
CA LYS A 183 -3.39 7.47 -1.72
C LYS A 183 -2.28 7.74 -2.73
N THR A 184 -1.03 7.81 -2.27
CA THR A 184 0.11 8.00 -3.18
C THR A 184 0.31 6.81 -4.10
N GLY A 185 0.12 5.58 -3.61
CA GLY A 185 0.14 4.40 -4.49
C GLY A 185 -0.90 4.46 -5.61
N TYR A 186 -2.14 4.86 -5.31
CA TYR A 186 -3.19 5.03 -6.33
C TYR A 186 -2.89 6.16 -7.32
N ALA A 187 -2.21 7.22 -6.89
CA ALA A 187 -1.76 8.29 -7.78
C ALA A 187 -0.60 7.84 -8.68
N VAL A 188 0.33 7.05 -8.16
CA VAL A 188 1.51 6.57 -8.90
C VAL A 188 1.13 5.60 -10.01
N VAL A 189 0.11 4.74 -9.83
CA VAL A 189 -0.30 3.74 -10.85
C VAL A 189 -0.58 4.36 -12.24
N PRO A 190 -1.48 5.35 -12.40
CA PRO A 190 -1.72 5.96 -13.71
C PRO A 190 -0.52 6.76 -14.22
N LEU A 191 0.28 7.36 -13.32
CA LEU A 191 1.48 8.12 -13.71
C LEU A 191 2.57 7.19 -14.27
N VAL A 192 2.83 6.06 -13.62
CA VAL A 192 3.70 4.99 -14.16
C VAL A 192 3.14 4.46 -15.47
N GLY A 193 1.82 4.24 -15.54
CA GLY A 193 1.16 3.78 -16.76
C GLY A 193 1.43 4.71 -17.95
N LEU A 194 1.27 6.03 -17.76
CA LEU A 194 1.58 7.00 -18.80
C LEU A 194 3.08 7.04 -19.12
N HIS A 195 3.94 6.98 -18.11
CA HIS A 195 5.40 6.95 -18.31
C HIS A 195 5.83 5.73 -19.14
N VAL A 196 5.31 4.54 -18.84
CA VAL A 196 5.58 3.29 -19.58
C VAL A 196 4.96 3.33 -20.98
N LEU A 197 3.76 3.90 -21.13
CA LEU A 197 3.12 4.05 -22.43
C LEU A 197 4.02 4.83 -23.39
N VAL A 198 4.47 6.01 -22.96
CA VAL A 198 5.24 6.94 -23.80
C VAL A 198 6.67 6.46 -24.00
N ASN A 199 7.34 5.99 -22.96
CA ASN A 199 8.78 5.68 -23.03
C ASN A 199 9.08 4.22 -23.38
N ARG A 200 8.07 3.34 -23.43
CA ARG A 200 8.28 1.92 -23.71
C ARG A 200 7.30 1.31 -24.70
N LEU A 201 5.99 1.51 -24.54
CA LEU A 201 5.02 0.89 -25.43
C LEU A 201 5.02 1.55 -26.81
N THR A 202 4.92 2.88 -26.88
CA THR A 202 4.88 3.61 -28.16
C THR A 202 6.13 3.37 -29.02
N PRO A 203 7.38 3.47 -28.50
CA PRO A 203 8.58 3.20 -29.29
C PRO A 203 8.63 1.75 -29.80
N VAL A 204 8.22 0.79 -28.97
CA VAL A 204 8.17 -0.63 -29.39
C VAL A 204 7.14 -0.85 -30.49
N LEU A 205 6.02 -0.12 -30.48
CA LEU A 205 4.99 -0.23 -31.53
C LEU A 205 5.40 0.44 -32.85
N VAL A 206 6.13 1.55 -32.80
CA VAL A 206 6.53 2.33 -33.98
C VAL A 206 7.83 1.81 -34.59
N GLU A 207 8.88 1.65 -33.78
CA GLU A 207 10.23 1.31 -34.23
C GLU A 207 10.57 -0.19 -34.04
N GLY A 208 9.68 -0.98 -33.43
CA GLY A 208 9.93 -2.39 -33.11
C GLY A 208 10.88 -2.60 -31.91
N GLY A 209 11.30 -1.53 -31.23
CA GLY A 209 12.24 -1.57 -30.12
C GLY A 209 12.21 -0.28 -29.28
N SER A 210 13.05 -0.23 -28.24
CA SER A 210 13.21 0.99 -27.41
C SER A 210 14.65 1.51 -27.41
N SER A 211 15.43 1.13 -28.42
CA SER A 211 16.83 1.52 -28.57
C SER A 211 17.01 3.03 -28.77
N GLY A 212 16.07 3.69 -29.46
CA GLY A 212 16.07 5.15 -29.68
C GLY A 212 15.62 5.99 -28.47
N VAL A 213 15.15 5.35 -27.38
CA VAL A 213 14.67 6.05 -26.18
C VAL A 213 15.86 6.38 -25.27
N GLY A 214 16.41 7.58 -25.44
CA GLY A 214 17.49 8.15 -24.63
C GLY A 214 17.05 9.34 -23.77
N LEU A 215 18.02 10.03 -23.17
CA LEU A 215 17.76 11.28 -22.46
C LEU A 215 17.36 12.39 -23.43
N GLY A 216 17.90 12.38 -24.66
CA GLY A 216 17.47 13.27 -25.74
C GLY A 216 15.98 13.16 -26.09
N TYR A 217 15.45 11.93 -26.20
CA TYR A 217 14.02 11.69 -26.47
C TYR A 217 13.11 12.30 -25.39
N VAL A 218 13.48 12.15 -24.12
CA VAL A 218 12.72 12.72 -22.99
C VAL A 218 12.84 14.24 -22.95
N ALA A 219 14.04 14.78 -23.18
CA ALA A 219 14.28 16.21 -23.26
C ALA A 219 13.45 16.87 -24.37
N HIS A 220 13.42 16.23 -25.55
CA HIS A 220 12.60 16.67 -26.68
C HIS A 220 11.11 16.68 -26.37
N GLY A 221 10.61 15.64 -25.68
CA GLY A 221 9.23 15.60 -25.20
C GLY A 221 8.91 16.80 -24.31
N ILE A 222 9.78 17.08 -23.33
CA ILE A 222 9.63 18.23 -22.42
C ILE A 222 9.65 19.56 -23.21
N ALA A 223 10.53 19.72 -24.19
CA ALA A 223 10.58 20.94 -25.00
C ALA A 223 9.31 21.14 -25.85
N ARG A 224 8.70 20.06 -26.33
CA ARG A 224 7.50 20.09 -27.18
C ARG A 224 6.25 20.53 -26.43
N SER A 225 6.02 20.00 -25.24
CA SER A 225 4.87 20.39 -24.38
C SER A 225 5.32 20.64 -22.94
N PRO A 226 6.02 21.77 -22.69
CA PRO A 226 6.72 22.03 -21.44
C PRO A 226 5.78 22.06 -20.24
N VAL A 227 4.62 22.70 -20.36
CA VAL A 227 3.68 22.80 -19.22
C VAL A 227 3.20 21.41 -18.79
N PHE A 228 2.80 20.58 -19.76
CA PHE A 228 2.29 19.24 -19.49
C PHE A 228 3.33 18.35 -18.84
N TRP A 229 4.49 18.22 -19.48
CA TRP A 229 5.53 17.31 -19.01
C TRP A 229 6.16 17.78 -17.70
N ASN A 230 6.37 19.07 -17.49
CA ASN A 230 6.86 19.56 -16.20
C ASN A 230 5.88 19.23 -15.07
N LEU A 231 4.58 19.51 -15.24
CA LEU A 231 3.56 19.18 -14.23
C LEU A 231 3.47 17.66 -13.99
N PHE A 232 3.50 16.87 -15.07
CA PHE A 232 3.48 15.42 -15.00
C PHE A 232 4.69 14.88 -14.21
N TYR A 233 5.92 15.27 -14.58
CA TYR A 233 7.14 14.79 -13.92
C TYR A 233 7.25 15.27 -12.48
N VAL A 234 6.83 16.50 -12.15
CA VAL A 234 6.76 16.97 -10.75
C VAL A 234 5.81 16.09 -9.93
N ALA A 235 4.59 15.88 -10.43
CA ALA A 235 3.60 15.04 -9.73
C ALA A 235 4.08 13.59 -9.62
N PHE A 236 4.65 13.05 -10.69
CA PHE A 236 5.09 11.67 -10.78
C PHE A 236 6.27 11.39 -9.85
N VAL A 237 7.32 12.22 -9.88
CA VAL A 237 8.48 12.08 -9.01
C VAL A 237 8.09 12.27 -7.56
N ALA A 238 7.33 13.33 -7.22
CA ALA A 238 6.94 13.58 -5.84
C ALA A 238 6.09 12.44 -5.25
N ALA A 239 5.08 11.97 -5.99
CA ALA A 239 4.24 10.86 -5.53
C ALA A 239 5.02 9.55 -5.41
N SER A 240 5.91 9.26 -6.37
CA SER A 240 6.72 8.04 -6.38
C SER A 240 7.74 8.03 -5.26
N VAL A 241 8.56 9.08 -5.10
CA VAL A 241 9.55 9.19 -4.02
C VAL A 241 8.87 9.09 -2.66
N TRP A 242 7.74 9.78 -2.47
CA TRP A 242 6.97 9.64 -1.23
C TRP A 242 6.51 8.21 -1.00
N HIS A 243 6.00 7.52 -2.03
CA HIS A 243 5.55 6.13 -1.92
C HIS A 243 6.69 5.17 -1.55
N PHE A 244 7.85 5.30 -2.19
CA PHE A 244 9.02 4.46 -1.87
C PHE A 244 9.57 4.76 -0.47
N VAL A 245 9.83 6.03 -0.14
CA VAL A 245 10.37 6.44 1.16
C VAL A 245 9.40 6.12 2.31
N GLY A 246 8.10 6.36 2.11
CA GLY A 246 7.07 5.95 3.06
C GLY A 246 6.96 4.43 3.20
N GLY A 247 7.18 3.69 2.11
CA GLY A 247 7.25 2.24 2.10
C GLY A 247 8.42 1.71 2.93
N TRP A 248 9.64 2.21 2.68
CA TRP A 248 10.83 1.88 3.46
C TRP A 248 10.67 2.23 4.93
N ALA A 249 10.10 3.39 5.25
CA ALA A 249 9.82 3.77 6.63
C ALA A 249 8.90 2.74 7.30
N THR A 250 7.80 2.34 6.64
CA THR A 250 6.90 1.32 7.20
C THR A 250 7.55 -0.06 7.31
N TRP A 251 8.44 -0.41 6.37
CA TRP A 251 9.20 -1.65 6.38
C TRP A 251 10.22 -1.71 7.53
N MET A 252 10.90 -0.60 7.82
CA MET A 252 11.77 -0.43 9.01
C MET A 252 10.99 -0.31 10.33
N GLY A 253 9.67 -0.52 10.32
CA GLY A 253 8.80 -0.44 11.50
C GLY A 253 8.42 0.97 11.94
N TRP A 254 8.79 2.01 11.19
CA TRP A 254 8.41 3.39 11.50
C TRP A 254 6.96 3.63 11.08
N LYS A 255 6.07 3.76 12.06
CA LYS A 255 4.64 4.06 11.84
C LYS A 255 4.45 5.55 11.50
N VAL A 256 4.94 5.96 10.34
CA VAL A 256 4.83 7.34 9.83
C VAL A 256 3.47 7.63 9.19
N THR A 257 2.71 6.58 8.86
CA THR A 257 1.43 6.73 8.19
C THR A 257 0.30 7.06 9.18
N THR A 258 0.01 8.36 9.23
CA THR A 258 -1.25 8.96 9.69
C THR A 258 -1.68 8.58 11.10
N VAL A 259 -1.37 9.47 12.03
CA VAL A 259 -2.38 10.15 12.87
C VAL A 259 -3.66 9.34 13.01
N ARG A 260 -3.62 8.31 13.87
CA ARG A 260 -4.76 8.05 14.73
C ARG A 260 -4.82 9.25 15.66
N ARG A 261 -5.30 10.41 15.15
CA ARG A 261 -5.97 11.38 16.02
C ARG A 261 -7.19 10.60 16.43
N GLU A 262 -7.06 9.87 17.53
CA GLU A 262 -8.23 9.53 18.30
C GLU A 262 -8.91 10.86 18.55
N ARG A 263 -10.05 11.04 17.90
CA ARG A 263 -11.07 12.01 18.31
C ARG A 263 -11.69 11.53 19.63
N GLY A 264 -10.85 11.05 20.55
CA GLY A 264 -11.09 10.57 21.89
C GLY A 264 -10.33 11.42 22.93
N ALA A 265 -9.38 12.28 22.52
CA ALA A 265 -8.81 13.32 23.37
C ALA A 265 -9.81 14.46 23.73
N GLY A 266 -11.10 14.22 23.55
CA GLY A 266 -12.20 15.10 23.96
C GLY A 266 -13.30 14.38 24.75
N SER A 267 -13.21 13.07 24.97
CA SER A 267 -14.08 12.40 25.94
C SER A 267 -13.30 12.27 27.24
N LYS A 268 -13.60 13.18 28.17
CA LYS A 268 -13.12 13.15 29.55
C LYS A 268 -13.66 11.87 30.23
N GLY A 269 -12.97 10.75 30.04
CA GLY A 269 -13.14 9.54 30.84
C GLY A 269 -12.24 9.62 32.07
N SER A 270 -12.86 9.71 33.24
CA SER A 270 -12.32 10.13 34.53
C SER A 270 -11.22 9.24 35.17
N LEU A 271 -10.59 8.29 34.48
CA LEU A 271 -9.68 7.33 35.13
C LEU A 271 -8.40 6.95 34.36
N GLU A 272 -8.09 7.62 33.25
CA GLU A 272 -6.87 7.32 32.46
C GLU A 272 -5.73 8.34 32.71
N GLY A 273 -5.99 9.36 33.53
CA GLY A 273 -5.11 10.53 33.71
C GLY A 273 -3.88 10.32 34.60
N TYR A 274 -3.78 9.25 35.38
CA TYR A 274 -2.76 9.16 36.44
C TYR A 274 -1.56 8.25 36.12
N LEU A 275 -1.66 7.34 35.15
CA LEU A 275 -0.58 6.37 34.82
C LEU A 275 -0.03 6.46 33.40
N GLY A 276 -0.64 7.24 32.50
CA GLY A 276 -0.35 7.17 31.05
C GLY A 276 0.22 8.43 30.38
N TYR A 277 0.52 9.50 31.12
CA TYR A 277 0.83 10.81 30.50
C TYR A 277 2.25 10.89 29.89
N SER A 278 3.27 10.31 30.54
CA SER A 278 4.66 10.37 30.06
C SER A 278 4.90 9.48 28.83
N GLU A 279 4.43 8.24 28.86
CA GLU A 279 4.64 7.26 27.78
C GLU A 279 3.96 7.70 26.46
N ASN A 280 2.76 8.30 26.56
CA ASN A 280 2.08 8.85 25.39
C ASN A 280 2.78 10.09 24.82
N GLN A 281 3.37 10.95 25.66
CA GLN A 281 4.07 12.14 25.20
C GLN A 281 5.40 11.78 24.50
N ASP A 282 6.15 10.82 25.03
CA ASP A 282 7.41 10.37 24.43
C ASP A 282 7.18 9.63 23.11
N ARG A 283 6.14 8.79 23.04
CA ARG A 283 5.73 8.13 21.80
C ARG A 283 5.25 9.14 20.75
N ALA A 284 4.52 10.17 21.16
CA ALA A 284 4.09 11.26 20.28
C ALA A 284 5.29 12.10 19.78
N ARG A 285 6.29 12.35 20.63
CA ARG A 285 7.52 13.05 20.23
C ARG A 285 8.34 12.23 19.25
N ARG A 286 8.54 10.93 19.49
CA ARG A 286 9.26 10.01 18.60
C ARG A 286 8.58 9.89 17.23
N THR A 287 7.26 9.71 17.20
CA THR A 287 6.51 9.63 15.95
C THR A 287 6.54 10.93 15.15
N ARG A 288 6.46 12.10 15.80
CA ARG A 288 6.67 13.40 15.12
C ARG A 288 8.07 13.53 14.54
N LYS A 289 9.11 13.16 15.30
CA LYS A 289 10.50 13.17 14.80
C LYS A 289 10.65 12.28 13.57
N MET A 290 10.17 11.04 13.64
CA MET A 290 10.18 10.11 12.50
C MET A 290 9.42 10.67 11.30
N TRP A 291 8.27 11.31 11.54
CA TRP A 291 7.50 11.95 10.47
C TRP A 291 8.31 13.05 9.78
N TRP A 292 8.94 13.94 10.53
CA TRP A 292 9.81 14.97 9.94
C TRP A 292 10.99 14.39 9.18
N VAL A 293 11.63 13.33 9.69
CA VAL A 293 12.73 12.65 8.99
C VAL A 293 12.27 12.07 7.66
N VAL A 294 11.15 11.33 7.64
CA VAL A 294 10.63 10.71 6.41
C VAL A 294 10.20 11.76 5.39
N ASN A 295 9.53 12.83 5.83
CA ASN A 295 9.18 13.94 4.95
C ASN A 295 10.44 14.64 4.41
N GLY A 296 11.44 14.88 5.27
CA GLY A 296 12.70 15.51 4.89
C GLY A 296 13.45 14.68 3.85
N VAL A 297 13.57 13.36 4.05
CA VAL A 297 14.18 12.45 3.07
C VAL A 297 13.40 12.43 1.77
N ALA A 298 12.07 12.41 1.81
CA ALA A 298 11.24 12.43 0.61
C ALA A 298 11.39 13.74 -0.18
N VAL A 299 11.40 14.89 0.50
CA VAL A 299 11.57 16.21 -0.13
C VAL A 299 12.97 16.36 -0.72
N LEU A 300 14.01 15.95 0.01
CA LEU A 300 15.39 15.98 -0.50
C LEU A 300 15.56 15.05 -1.71
N GLY A 301 15.07 13.81 -1.62
CA GLY A 301 15.13 12.85 -2.71
C GLY A 301 14.40 13.33 -3.97
N ALA A 302 13.18 13.87 -3.81
CA ALA A 302 12.42 14.44 -4.92
C ALA A 302 13.08 15.69 -5.49
N GLY A 303 13.63 16.56 -4.64
CA GLY A 303 14.34 17.76 -5.06
C GLY A 303 15.59 17.46 -5.88
N VAL A 304 16.42 16.50 -5.42
CA VAL A 304 17.59 16.03 -6.18
C VAL A 304 17.17 15.43 -7.51
N TRP A 305 16.11 14.62 -7.53
CA TRP A 305 15.61 14.03 -8.77
C TRP A 305 15.15 15.10 -9.77
N LEU A 306 14.30 16.03 -9.32
CA LEU A 306 13.78 17.09 -10.20
C LEU A 306 14.89 18.04 -10.67
N ALA A 307 15.93 18.27 -9.86
CA ALA A 307 17.07 19.09 -10.24
C ALA A 307 17.84 18.49 -11.43
N GLY A 308 18.08 17.18 -11.44
CA GLY A 308 18.72 16.52 -12.58
C GLY A 308 17.77 16.36 -13.76
N ALA A 309 16.58 15.80 -13.53
CA ALA A 309 15.64 15.47 -14.59
C ALA A 309 15.04 16.72 -15.26
N LEU A 310 14.47 17.67 -14.52
CA LEU A 310 13.90 18.87 -15.14
C LEU A 310 14.93 19.99 -15.28
N GLY A 311 15.85 20.11 -14.32
CA GLY A 311 16.82 21.21 -14.32
C GLY A 311 17.91 21.07 -15.38
N ILE A 312 18.36 19.85 -15.69
CA ILE A 312 19.35 19.58 -16.75
C ILE A 312 18.67 18.99 -17.99
N VAL A 313 18.03 17.82 -17.87
CA VAL A 313 17.47 17.12 -19.05
C VAL A 313 16.32 17.93 -19.67
N GLY A 314 15.40 18.44 -18.86
CA GLY A 314 14.29 19.27 -19.34
C GLY A 314 14.72 20.59 -20.02
N ARG A 315 15.92 21.09 -19.74
CA ARG A 315 16.48 22.29 -20.40
C ARG A 315 17.30 21.99 -21.64
N GLY A 316 17.76 20.75 -21.82
CA GLY A 316 18.57 20.36 -22.98
C GLY A 316 17.76 19.93 -24.21
N GLY A 317 16.42 20.02 -24.15
CA GLY A 317 15.53 19.60 -25.25
C GLY A 317 15.57 20.48 -26.50
N ASP A 318 15.99 21.75 -26.36
CA ASP A 318 16.08 22.69 -27.49
C ASP A 318 17.26 22.39 -28.45
N SER A 319 18.15 21.46 -28.08
CA SER A 319 19.33 21.09 -28.87
C SER A 319 19.04 20.12 -30.03
N GLY A 320 17.82 19.58 -30.12
CA GLY A 320 17.41 18.57 -31.09
C GLY A 320 17.07 19.13 -32.47
N GLY A 321 17.99 19.85 -33.12
CA GLY A 321 17.86 20.20 -34.53
C GLY A 321 18.42 19.07 -35.41
N GLY A 322 17.58 18.18 -35.95
CA GLY A 322 18.08 17.09 -36.81
C GLY A 322 17.06 16.01 -37.17
N TRP A 323 17.55 14.97 -37.87
CA TRP A 323 16.78 13.80 -38.28
C TRP A 323 16.23 13.00 -37.08
N GLU A 324 16.97 12.96 -35.96
CA GLU A 324 16.54 12.29 -34.71
C GLU A 324 15.27 12.94 -34.13
N ALA A 325 15.20 14.26 -34.10
CA ALA A 325 14.04 14.98 -33.60
C ALA A 325 12.80 14.80 -34.49
N GLN A 326 12.98 14.61 -35.80
CA GLN A 326 11.89 14.23 -36.69
C GLN A 326 11.37 12.82 -36.37
N GLY A 327 12.27 11.86 -36.12
CA GLY A 327 11.89 10.52 -35.65
C GLY A 327 11.16 10.56 -34.31
N TRP A 328 11.62 11.37 -33.37
CA TRP A 328 10.95 11.56 -32.08
C TRP A 328 9.56 12.19 -32.23
N ASN A 329 9.40 13.18 -33.12
CA ASN A 329 8.10 13.79 -33.40
C ASN A 329 7.08 12.77 -33.94
N GLU A 330 7.52 11.86 -34.81
CA GLU A 330 6.66 10.78 -35.31
C GLU A 330 6.31 9.79 -34.19
N MET A 331 7.24 9.45 -33.30
CA MET A 331 6.90 8.63 -32.15
C MET A 331 5.89 9.30 -31.21
N TYR A 332 6.05 10.60 -30.94
CA TYR A 332 5.11 11.33 -30.07
C TYR A 332 3.72 11.46 -30.70
N SER A 333 3.62 11.64 -32.03
CA SER A 333 2.33 11.73 -32.73
C SER A 333 1.52 10.44 -32.65
N GLN A 334 2.20 9.30 -32.54
CA GLN A 334 1.61 7.97 -32.43
C GLN A 334 1.24 7.58 -30.98
N VAL A 335 1.46 8.45 -29.98
CA VAL A 335 1.04 8.16 -28.60
C VAL A 335 -0.49 8.12 -28.53
N PRO A 336 -1.09 7.01 -28.07
CA PRO A 336 -2.55 6.91 -28.00
C PRO A 336 -3.17 8.03 -27.16
N VAL A 337 -4.29 8.58 -27.63
CA VAL A 337 -5.12 9.62 -26.95
C VAL A 337 -4.48 11.01 -26.88
N ILE A 338 -3.18 11.13 -26.64
CA ILE A 338 -2.51 12.43 -26.42
C ILE A 338 -1.56 12.83 -27.56
N GLY A 339 -1.20 11.93 -28.46
CA GLY A 339 -0.21 12.20 -29.52
C GLY A 339 -0.61 13.29 -30.52
N GLY A 340 -1.91 13.51 -30.74
CA GLY A 340 -2.38 14.61 -31.59
C GLY A 340 -2.28 16.00 -30.93
N TRP A 341 -2.15 16.06 -29.60
CA TRP A 341 -2.01 17.30 -28.83
C TRP A 341 -0.58 17.55 -28.36
N LEU A 342 0.16 16.48 -28.10
CA LEU A 342 1.58 16.54 -27.80
C LEU A 342 2.33 17.07 -29.01
#